data_AF-A0A418UPT6-F1
#
_entry.id   AF-A0A418UPT6-F1
#
_cell.length_a   1.000
_cell.length_b   1.000
_cell.length_c   1.000
_cell.angle_alpha   90.00
_cell.angle_beta   90.00
_cell.angle_gamma   90.00
#
_symmetry.space_group_name_H-M   'P 1'
#
loop_
_entity.id
_entity.type
_entity.pdbx_description
1 polymer ?
#
loop_
_entity_poly.entity_id
_entity_poly.type
_entity_poly.pdbx_seq_one_letter_code
_entity_poly.pdbx_strand_id
1 'polypeptide(L)'
;MSAGSVAGLAGLVIGEIEGSPAGVHQVAASWRQAAAAVSEGAALVGSAQAVVASWQGQGAEAFGASASGLQGDTEALTAGLVGGAGALEAYASVLEAAQHAATGLRAQAESLVDSALGNPLAAGPAAAGLASLAATYQALRAEVHHAATQAATTLG
;
A
#
# COMPACT_ATOMS: atom_id res chain seq x y z
N MET A 1 32.53 24.41 4.83
CA MET A 1 31.08 24.07 4.92
C MET A 1 30.94 22.88 5.86
N SER A 2 29.85 22.79 6.62
CA SER A 2 29.59 21.64 7.51
C SER A 2 28.84 20.55 6.76
N ALA A 3 28.92 19.28 7.21
CA ALA A 3 28.15 18.18 6.63
C ALA A 3 26.64 18.48 6.55
N GLY A 4 26.10 19.25 7.50
CA GLY A 4 24.71 19.70 7.50
C GLY A 4 24.32 20.62 6.33
N SER A 5 25.28 21.35 5.75
CA SER A 5 25.02 22.20 4.57
C SER A 5 24.96 21.41 3.25
N VAL A 6 25.68 20.28 3.15
CA VAL A 6 25.63 19.39 1.99
C VAL A 6 24.33 18.57 2.00
N ALA A 7 24.00 17.98 3.16
CA ALA A 7 22.74 17.26 3.35
C ALA A 7 21.52 18.15 3.10
N GLY A 8 21.56 19.43 3.53
CA GLY A 8 20.48 20.39 3.30
C GLY A 8 20.23 20.69 1.81
N LEU A 9 21.30 20.80 1.00
CA LEU A 9 21.19 21.02 -0.45
C LEU A 9 20.68 19.78 -1.19
N ALA A 10 21.16 18.59 -0.80
CA ALA A 10 20.65 17.34 -1.36
C ALA A 10 19.18 17.11 -1.01
N GLY A 11 18.76 17.45 0.22
CA GLY A 11 17.37 17.38 0.67
C GLY A 11 16.42 18.35 -0.05
N LEU A 12 16.92 19.48 -0.55
CA LEU A 12 16.14 20.40 -1.40
C LEU A 12 15.77 19.76 -2.74
N VAL A 13 16.67 18.94 -3.30
CA VAL A 13 16.49 18.28 -4.59
C VAL A 13 15.69 16.99 -4.42
N ILE A 14 15.99 16.22 -3.38
CA ILE A 14 15.39 14.92 -3.07
C ILE A 14 14.68 14.99 -1.72
N GLY A 15 13.38 15.26 -1.78
CA GLY A 15 12.51 15.30 -0.62
C GLY A 15 12.24 13.93 0.00
N GLU A 16 11.53 13.90 1.12
CA GLU A 16 11.00 12.66 1.69
C GLU A 16 9.81 12.16 0.87
N ILE A 17 9.56 10.84 0.92
CA ILE A 17 8.32 10.26 0.40
C ILE A 17 7.40 10.03 1.58
N GLU A 18 6.32 10.82 1.65
CA GLU A 18 5.35 10.78 2.74
C GLU A 18 4.57 9.45 2.76
N GLY A 19 4.23 9.00 3.97
CA GLY A 19 3.43 7.82 4.22
C GLY A 19 4.08 6.84 5.18
N SER A 20 3.31 5.85 5.61
CA SER A 20 3.76 4.82 6.55
C SER A 20 3.43 3.43 6.00
N PRO A 21 4.40 2.72 5.39
CA PRO A 21 4.20 1.32 4.96
C PRO A 21 3.70 0.44 6.11
N ALA A 22 4.26 0.61 7.31
CA ALA A 22 3.84 -0.13 8.50
C ALA A 22 2.38 0.17 8.89
N GLY A 23 1.94 1.41 8.75
CA GLY A 23 0.54 1.79 8.97
C GLY A 23 -0.39 1.14 7.94
N VAL A 24 0.00 1.12 6.67
CA VAL A 24 -0.78 0.48 5.59
C VAL A 24 -0.86 -1.04 5.82
N HIS A 25 0.23 -1.70 6.19
CA HIS A 25 0.23 -3.12 6.55
C HIS A 25 -0.66 -3.44 7.74
N GLN A 26 -0.73 -2.56 8.75
CA GLN A 26 -1.65 -2.73 9.87
C GLN A 26 -3.11 -2.69 9.42
N VAL A 27 -3.46 -1.77 8.51
CA VAL A 27 -4.82 -1.71 7.94
C VAL A 27 -5.11 -2.99 7.15
N ALA A 28 -4.20 -3.43 6.27
CA ALA A 28 -4.37 -4.67 5.52
C ALA A 28 -4.55 -5.89 6.43
N ALA A 29 -3.77 -5.99 7.52
CA ALA A 29 -3.90 -7.05 8.51
C ALA A 29 -5.28 -7.01 9.21
N SER A 30 -5.78 -5.81 9.55
CA SER A 30 -7.10 -5.65 10.17
C SER A 30 -8.23 -6.14 9.24
N TRP A 31 -8.08 -5.94 7.92
CA TRP A 31 -9.07 -6.40 6.95
C TRP A 31 -9.05 -7.91 6.78
N ARG A 32 -7.87 -8.54 6.83
CA ARG A 32 -7.78 -10.01 6.87
C ARG A 32 -8.39 -10.60 8.13
N GLN A 33 -8.20 -9.94 9.28
CA GLN A 33 -8.85 -10.36 10.53
C GLN A 33 -10.37 -10.24 10.43
N ALA A 34 -10.87 -9.14 9.85
CA ALA A 34 -12.31 -9.00 9.58
C ALA A 34 -12.83 -10.09 8.63
N ALA A 35 -12.09 -10.42 7.56
CA ALA A 35 -12.46 -11.48 6.62
C ALA A 35 -12.53 -12.85 7.31
N ALA A 36 -11.58 -13.16 8.19
CA ALA A 36 -11.59 -14.37 8.99
C ALA A 36 -12.82 -14.44 9.90
N ALA A 37 -13.13 -13.35 10.62
CA ALA A 37 -14.31 -13.29 11.49
C ALA A 37 -15.63 -13.46 10.71
N VAL A 38 -15.73 -12.88 9.51
CA VAL A 38 -16.90 -13.06 8.62
C VAL A 38 -17.02 -14.52 8.17
N SER A 39 -15.90 -15.13 7.79
CA SER A 39 -15.86 -16.55 7.36
C SER A 39 -16.27 -17.51 8.48
N GLU A 40 -15.85 -17.23 9.72
CA GLU A 40 -16.30 -17.99 10.90
C GLU A 40 -17.81 -17.86 11.11
N GLY A 41 -18.36 -16.65 10.98
CA GLY A 41 -19.80 -16.41 11.03
C GLY A 41 -20.57 -17.18 9.95
N ALA A 42 -20.06 -17.19 8.72
CA ALA A 42 -20.65 -17.95 7.62
C ALA A 42 -20.66 -19.46 7.89
N ALA A 43 -19.61 -20.00 8.52
CA ALA A 43 -19.56 -21.41 8.91
C ALA A 43 -20.62 -21.78 9.96
N LEU A 44 -20.96 -20.86 10.87
CA LEU A 44 -22.07 -21.05 11.82
C LEU A 44 -23.42 -21.10 11.10
N VAL A 45 -23.63 -20.26 10.08
CA VAL A 45 -24.85 -20.28 9.25
C VAL A 45 -24.96 -21.61 8.50
N GLY A 46 -23.87 -22.09 7.89
CA GLY A 46 -23.84 -23.41 7.26
C GLY A 46 -24.14 -24.55 8.23
N SER A 47 -23.64 -24.45 9.46
CA SER A 47 -23.93 -25.43 10.51
C SER A 47 -25.42 -25.41 10.91
N ALA A 48 -26.03 -24.22 11.02
CA ALA A 48 -27.45 -24.08 11.31
C ALA A 48 -28.33 -24.67 10.19
N GLN A 49 -27.97 -24.44 8.93
CA GLN A 49 -28.64 -25.06 7.77
C GLN A 49 -28.61 -26.59 7.84
N ALA A 50 -27.47 -27.18 8.22
CA ALA A 50 -27.34 -28.63 8.33
C ALA A 50 -28.26 -29.22 9.42
N VAL A 51 -28.46 -28.50 10.53
CA VAL A 51 -29.36 -28.94 11.63
C VAL A 51 -30.82 -28.96 11.20
N VAL A 52 -31.24 -27.97 10.40
CA VAL A 52 -32.65 -27.84 9.98
C VAL A 52 -32.96 -28.49 8.63
N ALA A 53 -32.02 -29.25 8.06
CA ALA A 53 -32.14 -29.85 6.73
C ALA A 53 -33.34 -30.81 6.58
N SER A 54 -33.86 -31.35 7.69
CA SER A 54 -35.05 -32.23 7.70
C SER A 54 -36.38 -31.48 7.80
N TRP A 55 -36.36 -30.16 8.06
CA TRP A 55 -37.57 -29.34 8.17
C TRP A 55 -38.23 -29.20 6.80
N GLN A 56 -39.57 -29.15 6.79
CA GLN A 56 -40.37 -29.03 5.58
C GLN A 56 -41.41 -27.91 5.72
N GLY A 57 -41.89 -27.42 4.59
CA GLY A 57 -42.89 -26.36 4.50
C GLY A 57 -42.31 -24.96 4.36
N GLN A 58 -43.18 -23.97 4.22
CA GLN A 58 -42.82 -22.59 3.85
C GLN A 58 -41.81 -21.93 4.80
N GLY A 59 -41.83 -22.25 6.10
CA GLY A 59 -40.85 -21.72 7.06
C GLY A 59 -39.43 -22.25 6.81
N ALA A 60 -39.31 -23.52 6.43
CA ALA A 60 -38.02 -24.13 6.08
C ALA A 60 -37.47 -23.55 4.77
N GLU A 61 -38.33 -23.35 3.77
CA GLU A 61 -37.98 -22.68 2.51
C GLU A 61 -37.50 -21.25 2.73
N ALA A 62 -38.24 -20.47 3.54
CA ALA A 62 -37.87 -19.08 3.86
C ALA A 62 -36.55 -18.98 4.63
N PHE A 63 -36.30 -19.89 5.59
CA PHE A 63 -35.02 -19.98 6.28
C PHE A 63 -33.89 -20.34 5.32
N GLY A 64 -34.08 -21.37 4.48
CA GLY A 64 -33.08 -21.80 3.50
C GLY A 64 -32.69 -20.68 2.54
N ALA A 65 -33.67 -19.98 1.97
CA ALA A 65 -33.43 -18.84 1.09
C ALA A 65 -32.66 -17.71 1.79
N SER A 66 -33.05 -17.37 3.03
CA SER A 66 -32.36 -16.33 3.82
C SER A 66 -30.93 -16.71 4.15
N ALA A 67 -30.70 -17.97 4.52
CA ALA A 67 -29.38 -18.47 4.88
C ALA A 67 -28.45 -18.58 3.65
N SER A 68 -28.97 -19.00 2.48
CA SER A 68 -28.21 -18.99 1.23
C SER A 68 -27.87 -17.58 0.75
N GLY A 69 -28.80 -16.63 0.90
CA GLY A 69 -28.53 -15.22 0.64
C GLY A 69 -27.42 -14.67 1.53
N LEU A 70 -27.50 -14.94 2.83
CA LEU A 70 -26.48 -14.55 3.80
C LEU A 70 -25.11 -15.19 3.49
N GLN A 71 -25.07 -16.46 3.08
CA GLN A 71 -23.82 -17.11 2.65
C GLN A 71 -23.20 -16.35 1.46
N GLY A 72 -23.99 -16.05 0.42
CA GLY A 72 -23.52 -15.26 -0.72
C GLY A 72 -22.98 -13.88 -0.32
N ASP A 73 -23.69 -13.17 0.57
CA ASP A 73 -23.26 -11.87 1.07
C ASP A 73 -21.94 -11.97 1.86
N THR A 74 -21.79 -12.99 2.69
CA THR A 74 -20.55 -13.21 3.47
C THR A 74 -19.37 -13.61 2.59
N GLU A 75 -19.60 -14.39 1.54
CA GLU A 75 -18.57 -14.74 0.56
C GLU A 75 -18.10 -13.50 -0.21
N ALA A 76 -19.04 -12.67 -0.68
CA ALA A 76 -18.73 -11.41 -1.36
C ALA A 76 -17.96 -10.44 -0.45
N LEU A 77 -18.40 -10.29 0.81
CA LEU A 77 -17.72 -9.45 1.79
C LEU A 77 -16.31 -9.95 2.11
N THR A 78 -16.15 -11.27 2.29
CA THR A 78 -14.84 -11.89 2.54
C THR A 78 -13.90 -11.67 1.35
N ALA A 79 -14.38 -11.88 0.13
CA ALA A 79 -13.59 -11.63 -1.08
C ALA A 79 -13.17 -10.15 -1.21
N GLY A 80 -14.08 -9.22 -0.92
CA GLY A 80 -13.79 -7.78 -0.92
C GLY A 80 -12.72 -7.40 0.11
N LEU A 81 -12.84 -7.89 1.35
CA LEU A 81 -11.86 -7.64 2.41
C LEU A 81 -10.49 -8.21 2.09
N VAL A 82 -10.42 -9.43 1.55
CA VAL A 82 -9.15 -10.08 1.17
C VAL A 82 -8.51 -9.38 -0.02
N GLY A 83 -9.29 -9.06 -1.07
CA GLY A 83 -8.81 -8.34 -2.24
C GLY A 83 -8.29 -6.95 -1.88
N GLY A 84 -9.06 -6.23 -1.06
CA GLY A 84 -8.69 -4.93 -0.53
C GLY A 84 -7.43 -4.94 0.33
N ALA A 85 -7.27 -5.96 1.20
CA ALA A 85 -6.04 -6.16 1.97
C ALA A 85 -4.83 -6.39 1.04
N GLY A 86 -4.99 -7.19 -0.01
CA GLY A 86 -3.95 -7.41 -1.01
C GLY A 86 -3.55 -6.12 -1.75
N ALA A 87 -4.53 -5.28 -2.08
CA ALA A 87 -4.27 -3.99 -2.73
C ALA A 87 -3.50 -3.02 -1.83
N LEU A 88 -3.85 -2.96 -0.54
CA LEU A 88 -3.12 -2.18 0.46
C LEU A 88 -1.67 -2.66 0.62
N GLU A 89 -1.43 -3.96 0.62
CA GLU A 89 -0.06 -4.50 0.71
C GLU A 89 0.78 -4.21 -0.52
N ALA A 90 0.19 -4.29 -1.71
CA ALA A 90 0.87 -3.90 -2.94
C ALA A 90 1.28 -2.42 -2.89
N TYR A 91 0.38 -1.54 -2.43
CA TYR A 91 0.70 -0.13 -2.20
C TYR A 91 1.80 0.07 -1.15
N ALA A 92 1.73 -0.62 -0.01
CA ALA A 92 2.75 -0.53 1.04
C ALA A 92 4.15 -0.93 0.54
N SER A 93 4.23 -1.99 -0.26
CA SER A 93 5.49 -2.45 -0.87
C SER A 93 6.08 -1.40 -1.82
N VAL A 94 5.27 -0.79 -2.68
CA VAL A 94 5.70 0.31 -3.56
C VAL A 94 6.18 1.50 -2.74
N LEU A 95 5.46 1.87 -1.68
CA LEU A 95 5.83 2.97 -0.80
C LEU A 95 7.17 2.73 -0.09
N GLU A 96 7.39 1.53 0.45
CA GLU A 96 8.64 1.15 1.10
C GLU A 96 9.82 1.18 0.12
N ALA A 97 9.65 0.58 -1.06
CA ALA A 97 10.67 0.60 -2.11
C ALA A 97 11.03 2.04 -2.54
N ALA A 98 10.02 2.90 -2.70
CA ALA A 98 10.22 4.29 -3.06
C ALA A 98 10.95 5.07 -1.94
N GLN A 99 10.61 4.86 -0.67
CA GLN A 99 11.30 5.48 0.47
C GLN A 99 12.77 5.06 0.54
N HIS A 100 13.06 3.79 0.30
CA HIS A 100 14.43 3.28 0.22
C HIS A 100 15.19 3.92 -0.96
N ALA A 101 14.58 3.95 -2.14
CA ALA A 101 15.18 4.55 -3.33
C ALA A 101 15.45 6.05 -3.16
N ALA A 102 14.53 6.81 -2.56
CA ALA A 102 14.71 8.23 -2.26
C ALA A 102 15.89 8.49 -1.33
N THR A 103 16.12 7.61 -0.34
CA THR A 103 17.30 7.68 0.53
C THR A 103 18.60 7.48 -0.28
N GLY A 104 18.60 6.51 -1.21
CA GLY A 104 19.72 6.29 -2.13
C GLY A 104 19.97 7.46 -3.09
N LEU A 105 18.92 8.12 -3.59
CA LEU A 105 19.04 9.33 -4.41
C LEU A 105 19.63 10.50 -3.62
N ARG A 106 19.25 10.65 -2.34
CA ARG A 106 19.79 11.69 -1.47
C ARG A 106 21.29 11.51 -1.23
N ALA A 107 21.73 10.29 -0.93
CA ALA A 107 23.16 10.00 -0.76
C ALA A 107 23.98 10.30 -2.04
N GLN A 108 23.42 9.99 -3.21
CA GLN A 108 24.05 10.35 -4.49
C GLN A 108 24.11 11.86 -4.70
N ALA A 109 23.04 12.58 -4.37
CA ALA A 109 23.01 14.04 -4.45
C ALA A 109 24.03 14.69 -3.51
N GLU A 110 24.18 14.18 -2.28
CA GLU A 110 25.21 14.65 -1.33
C GLU A 110 26.62 14.47 -1.90
N SER A 111 26.93 13.32 -2.50
CA SER A 111 28.22 13.04 -3.14
C SER A 111 28.51 13.99 -4.31
N LEU A 112 27.50 14.29 -5.14
CA LEU A 112 27.64 15.26 -6.25
C LEU A 112 27.90 16.67 -5.75
N VAL A 113 27.21 17.10 -4.69
CA VAL A 113 27.40 18.41 -4.07
C VAL A 113 28.80 18.51 -3.45
N ASP A 114 29.25 17.49 -2.72
CA ASP A 114 30.60 17.47 -2.13
C ASP A 114 31.70 17.51 -3.19
N SER A 115 31.55 16.75 -4.28
CA SER A 115 32.46 16.76 -5.43
C SER A 115 32.57 18.15 -6.08
N ALA A 116 31.44 18.84 -6.30
CA ALA A 116 31.43 20.18 -6.86
C ALA A 116 32.08 21.23 -5.94
N LEU A 117 31.98 21.05 -4.63
CA LEU A 117 32.63 21.92 -3.64
C LEU A 117 34.14 21.71 -3.60
N GLY A 118 34.59 20.46 -3.72
CA GLY A 118 36.01 20.10 -3.77
C GLY A 118 36.69 20.46 -5.10
N ASN A 119 35.93 20.56 -6.19
CA ASN A 119 36.44 20.88 -7.52
C ASN A 119 35.45 21.75 -8.33
N PRO A 120 35.73 23.05 -8.52
CA PRO A 120 34.87 23.95 -9.28
C PRO A 120 34.58 23.51 -10.72
N LEU A 121 35.50 22.77 -11.36
CA LEU A 121 35.29 22.25 -12.71
C LEU A 121 34.23 21.14 -12.75
N ALA A 122 33.93 20.49 -11.62
CA ALA A 122 32.88 19.48 -11.49
C ALA A 122 31.47 20.08 -11.32
N ALA A 123 31.34 21.40 -11.15
CA ALA A 123 30.05 22.05 -10.87
C ALA A 123 29.01 21.83 -11.98
N GLY A 124 29.40 21.95 -13.26
CA GLY A 124 28.51 21.71 -14.39
C GLY A 124 27.98 20.26 -14.45
N PRO A 125 28.87 19.25 -14.45
CA PRO A 125 28.47 17.84 -14.36
C PRO A 125 27.61 17.52 -13.13
N ALA A 126 27.93 18.09 -11.96
CA ALA A 126 27.15 17.90 -10.74
C ALA A 126 25.73 18.46 -10.87
N ALA A 127 25.56 19.64 -11.46
CA ALA A 127 24.23 20.21 -11.70
C ALA A 127 23.38 19.33 -12.64
N ALA A 128 23.98 18.80 -13.71
CA ALA A 128 23.30 17.87 -14.61
C ALA A 128 22.93 16.55 -13.91
N GLY A 129 23.82 16.02 -13.07
CA GLY A 129 23.56 14.84 -12.23
C GLY A 129 22.40 15.06 -11.26
N LEU A 130 22.37 16.20 -10.56
CA LEU A 130 21.29 16.56 -9.65
C LEU A 130 19.94 16.69 -10.38
N ALA A 131 19.91 17.26 -11.58
CA ALA A 131 18.70 17.33 -12.40
C ALA A 131 18.18 15.94 -12.79
N SER A 132 19.08 15.01 -13.13
CA SER A 132 18.73 13.61 -13.40
C SER A 132 18.13 12.93 -12.16
N LEU A 133 18.78 13.07 -10.99
CA LEU A 133 18.28 12.52 -9.73
C LEU A 133 16.90 13.09 -9.36
N ALA A 134 16.69 14.39 -9.58
CA ALA A 134 15.39 15.03 -9.37
C ALA A 134 14.30 14.42 -10.26
N ALA A 135 14.59 14.16 -11.53
CA ALA A 135 13.66 13.51 -12.45
C ALA A 135 13.32 12.08 -11.98
N THR A 136 14.32 11.30 -11.55
CA THR A 136 14.09 9.97 -10.96
C THR A 136 13.21 10.05 -9.71
N TYR A 137 13.45 11.02 -8.83
CA TYR A 137 12.62 11.23 -7.65
C TYR A 137 11.16 11.57 -7.99
N GLN A 138 10.92 12.39 -9.02
CA GLN A 138 9.55 12.65 -9.48
C GLN A 138 8.88 11.40 -10.06
N ALA A 139 9.62 10.53 -10.75
CA ALA A 139 9.10 9.26 -11.23
C ALA A 139 8.68 8.34 -10.07
N LEU A 140 9.49 8.24 -9.01
CA LEU A 140 9.13 7.50 -7.79
C LEU A 140 7.84 8.02 -7.16
N ARG A 141 7.68 9.35 -7.06
CA ARG A 141 6.45 9.95 -6.53
C ARG A 141 5.23 9.62 -7.38
N ALA A 142 5.38 9.62 -8.71
CA ALA A 142 4.30 9.26 -9.62
C ALA A 142 3.91 7.78 -9.47
N GLU A 143 4.88 6.88 -9.28
CA GLU A 143 4.65 5.46 -9.05
C GLU A 143 3.88 5.21 -7.74
N VAL A 144 4.29 5.86 -6.64
CA VAL A 144 3.58 5.80 -5.35
C VAL A 144 2.14 6.30 -5.49
N HIS A 145 1.93 7.42 -6.19
CA HIS A 145 0.60 7.97 -6.42
C HIS A 145 -0.28 7.03 -7.26
N HIS A 146 0.31 6.40 -8.28
CA HIS A 146 -0.38 5.43 -9.11
C HIS A 146 -0.81 4.20 -8.30
N ALA A 147 0.10 3.63 -7.51
CA ALA A 147 -0.19 2.49 -6.63
C ALA A 147 -1.28 2.83 -5.60
N ALA A 148 -1.23 4.03 -5.01
CA ALA A 148 -2.27 4.50 -4.09
C ALA A 148 -3.65 4.60 -4.79
N THR A 149 -3.68 5.09 -6.03
CA THR A 149 -4.92 5.20 -6.83
C THR A 149 -5.47 3.83 -7.22
N GLN A 150 -4.61 2.90 -7.62
CA GLN A 150 -5.00 1.51 -7.90
C GLN A 150 -5.56 0.84 -6.65
N ALA A 151 -4.91 1.03 -5.50
CA ALA A 151 -5.41 0.52 -4.23
C ALA A 151 -6.80 1.10 -3.95
N ALA A 152 -6.96 2.42 -3.95
CA ALA A 152 -8.23 3.10 -3.72
C ALA A 152 -9.36 2.63 -4.65
N THR A 153 -9.06 2.37 -5.92
CA THR A 153 -10.03 1.84 -6.90
C THR A 153 -10.48 0.43 -6.55
N THR A 154 -9.61 -0.37 -5.94
CA THR A 154 -9.96 -1.73 -5.46
C THR A 154 -10.79 -1.69 -4.18
N LEU A 155 -10.70 -0.60 -3.40
CA LEU A 155 -11.44 -0.43 -2.16
C LEU A 155 -12.86 0.11 -2.35
N GLY A 156 -13.12 0.78 -3.48
CA GLY A 156 -14.40 1.41 -3.81
C GLY A 156 -15.29 0.51 -4.66
#